data_AF-K1WPA4-F1
#
_entry.id   AF-K1WPA4-F1
#
_cell.length_a   1.000
_cell.length_b   1.000
_cell.length_c   1.000
_cell.angle_alpha   90.00
_cell.angle_beta   90.00
_cell.angle_gamma   90.00
#
_symmetry.space_group_name_H-M   'P 1'
#
loop_
_entity.id
_entity.type
_entity.pdbx_description
1 polymer ?
#
loop_
_entity_poly.entity_id
_entity_poly.type
_entity_poly.pdbx_seq_one_letter_code
_entity_poly.pdbx_strand_id
1 'polypeptide(L)'
;MISIPKTALIVGVFLAQLSSAAVIQRRDGYHYRPHVLHPVWDDEAATATTSTTKVAIPEPKTNSPATQRSAITTSSTAQAASPRSEGAPWQPAAGSTWQIELSGIVTDTTYVADVWDLDLFDVPQTTIDALHAAGKKVICYFSAGSFEDWRSDAADFQETDKGLAMEGWAGEWWLDTRTANVRSIMASRIALAKSKNCDAVDPDNVDGFGNANGVGLTEADGVDFLNYLADTAHAQGLSIGLKNAAALVDSVLDKMQFHVNEQCIEYDECGLFTPFINAGKPVFHIEYPEVVASAPAVDAEVKSQRCVAANSSGFSTVLKKENLDAWIDAC
;
A
#
# COMPACT_ATOMS: atom_id res chain seq x y z
N MET A 1 -37.62 32.86 -69.12
CA MET A 1 -36.53 33.65 -68.50
C MET A 1 -36.91 33.84 -67.04
N ILE A 2 -36.30 33.10 -66.11
CA ILE A 2 -35.15 33.55 -65.27
C ILE A 2 -35.62 34.74 -64.39
N SER A 3 -35.71 34.66 -63.05
CA SER A 3 -34.63 34.35 -62.12
C SER A 3 -35.10 34.03 -60.70
N ILE A 4 -34.38 33.09 -60.12
CA ILE A 4 -34.13 32.67 -58.73
C ILE A 4 -34.05 33.83 -57.71
N PRO A 5 -34.56 33.68 -56.46
CA PRO A 5 -34.25 34.57 -55.36
C PRO A 5 -32.88 34.28 -54.74
N LYS A 6 -32.20 35.35 -54.35
CA LYS A 6 -30.84 35.40 -53.81
C LYS A 6 -30.62 34.49 -52.61
N THR A 7 -29.58 33.68 -52.73
CA THR A 7 -28.84 32.97 -51.71
C THR A 7 -28.37 33.93 -50.60
N ALA A 8 -28.71 33.62 -49.35
CA ALA A 8 -27.88 33.93 -48.20
C ALA A 8 -27.87 32.66 -47.33
N LEU A 9 -26.84 31.85 -47.55
CA LEU A 9 -26.58 30.60 -46.88
C LEU A 9 -26.10 30.93 -45.45
N ILE A 10 -27.00 30.92 -44.46
CA ILE A 10 -26.61 30.87 -43.06
C ILE A 10 -26.42 29.40 -42.71
N VAL A 11 -25.21 28.89 -42.93
CA VAL A 11 -24.76 27.65 -42.26
C VAL A 11 -24.45 28.04 -40.82
N GLY A 12 -25.47 28.04 -39.98
CA GLY A 12 -25.30 28.00 -38.54
C GLY A 12 -24.78 26.61 -38.17
N VAL A 13 -23.46 26.49 -38.05
CA VAL A 13 -22.81 25.31 -37.47
C VAL A 13 -23.30 25.20 -36.03
N PHE A 14 -24.17 24.23 -35.75
CA PHE A 14 -24.38 23.73 -34.40
C PHE A 14 -23.10 23.00 -33.99
N LEU A 15 -22.15 23.74 -33.41
CA LEU A 15 -21.10 23.13 -32.61
C LEU A 15 -21.74 22.73 -31.28
N ALA A 16 -22.27 21.51 -31.22
CA ALA A 16 -22.48 20.86 -29.94
C ALA A 16 -21.10 20.58 -29.36
N GLN A 17 -20.63 21.45 -28.46
CA GLN A 17 -19.57 21.11 -27.53
C GLN A 17 -20.10 20.00 -26.61
N LEU A 18 -19.93 18.75 -27.06
CA LEU A 18 -19.85 17.62 -26.15
C LEU A 18 -18.50 17.73 -25.44
N SER A 19 -18.48 18.53 -24.38
CA SER A 19 -17.45 18.41 -23.36
C SER A 19 -17.80 17.13 -22.61
N SER A 20 -17.16 16.02 -22.98
CA SER A 20 -17.19 14.78 -22.20
C SER A 20 -16.38 14.99 -20.92
N ALA A 21 -16.92 15.80 -20.01
CA ALA A 21 -16.62 15.70 -18.60
C ALA A 21 -17.55 14.64 -18.03
N ALA A 22 -17.29 13.37 -18.38
CA ALA A 22 -17.71 12.27 -17.53
C ALA A 22 -16.81 12.33 -16.30
N VAL A 23 -17.12 13.27 -15.40
CA VAL A 23 -16.68 13.19 -14.02
C VAL A 23 -17.31 11.90 -13.52
N ILE A 24 -16.48 10.87 -13.38
CA ILE A 24 -16.84 9.61 -12.74
C ILE A 24 -17.23 9.99 -11.31
N GLN A 25 -18.53 10.16 -11.08
CA GLN A 25 -19.08 10.16 -9.73
C GLN A 25 -18.84 8.76 -9.18
N ARG A 26 -17.69 8.54 -8.53
CA ARG A 26 -17.58 7.43 -7.58
C ARG A 26 -18.69 7.67 -6.55
N ARG A 27 -19.59 6.69 -6.45
CA ARG A 27 -20.64 6.69 -5.44
C ARG A 27 -19.93 6.73 -4.09
N ASP A 28 -20.41 7.63 -3.22
CA ASP A 28 -19.90 7.84 -1.88
C ASP A 28 -19.63 6.50 -1.16
N GLY A 29 -18.51 6.47 -0.44
CA GLY A 29 -18.00 5.30 0.27
C GLY A 29 -19.09 4.52 1.00
N TYR A 30 -19.18 3.24 0.68
CA TYR A 30 -19.95 2.28 1.44
C TYR A 30 -19.06 1.79 2.59
N HIS A 31 -19.63 1.78 3.80
CA HIS A 31 -18.95 1.40 5.03
C HIS A 31 -18.22 0.06 4.89
N TYR A 32 -16.89 0.09 4.98
CA TYR A 32 -16.10 -1.09 5.23
C TYR A 32 -16.42 -1.58 6.64
N ARG A 33 -17.00 -2.78 6.76
CA ARG A 33 -17.03 -3.53 8.00
C ARG A 33 -16.20 -4.79 7.78
N PRO A 34 -14.95 -4.85 8.25
CA PRO A 34 -14.23 -6.10 8.27
C PRO A 34 -14.91 -6.98 9.33
N HIS A 35 -15.81 -7.84 8.88
CA HIS A 35 -16.07 -9.06 9.62
C HIS A 35 -14.95 -10.04 9.28
N VAL A 36 -13.77 -9.80 9.88
CA VAL A 36 -12.86 -10.92 10.13
C VAL A 36 -13.62 -11.83 11.08
N LEU A 37 -14.18 -12.91 10.55
CA LEU A 37 -14.62 -14.01 11.39
C LEU A 37 -13.37 -14.60 12.03
N HIS A 38 -13.00 -14.10 13.22
CA HIS A 38 -11.94 -14.71 14.01
C HIS A 38 -12.30 -16.19 14.26
N PRO A 39 -11.43 -17.15 13.89
CA PRO A 39 -11.45 -18.44 14.56
C PRO A 39 -11.16 -18.17 16.03
N VAL A 40 -12.07 -18.56 16.92
CA VAL A 40 -11.80 -18.59 18.36
C VAL A 40 -10.71 -19.63 18.58
N TRP A 41 -9.50 -19.19 18.89
CA TRP A 41 -8.44 -20.05 19.39
C TRP A 41 -8.68 -20.20 20.90
N ASP A 42 -9.16 -21.36 21.33
CA ASP A 42 -9.26 -21.70 22.74
C ASP A 42 -7.84 -21.86 23.32
N ASP A 43 -7.40 -20.89 24.12
CA ASP A 43 -6.19 -20.97 24.92
C ASP A 43 -6.39 -21.97 26.09
N GLU A 44 -6.03 -23.24 25.88
CA GLU A 44 -5.74 -24.15 27.00
C GLU A 44 -4.39 -23.77 27.63
N ALA A 45 -4.45 -22.94 28.67
CA ALA A 45 -3.33 -22.59 29.52
C ALA A 45 -2.76 -23.83 30.25
N ALA A 46 -1.70 -24.42 29.69
CA ALA A 46 -0.86 -25.38 30.39
C ALA A 46 0.02 -24.65 31.42
N THR A 47 -0.26 -24.91 32.69
CA THR A 47 0.50 -24.41 33.85
C THR A 47 1.85 -25.13 33.96
N ALA A 48 2.95 -24.44 33.67
CA ALA A 48 4.30 -24.92 33.91
C ALA A 48 5.02 -24.06 34.97
N THR A 49 5.16 -24.64 36.15
CA THR A 49 5.90 -24.12 37.30
C THR A 49 7.41 -24.13 36.99
N THR A 50 8.10 -23.00 37.03
CA THR A 50 9.57 -22.96 36.95
C THR A 50 10.18 -22.55 38.28
N SER A 51 10.95 -23.50 38.83
CA SER A 51 11.77 -23.37 40.03
C SER A 51 13.13 -22.75 39.69
N THR A 52 13.64 -21.99 40.65
CA THR A 52 14.89 -21.22 40.69
C THR A 52 16.16 -22.02 40.45
N THR A 53 17.13 -21.41 39.76
CA THR A 53 18.55 -21.53 40.12
C THR A 53 19.33 -20.28 39.73
N LYS A 54 19.87 -19.57 40.74
CA LYS A 54 20.86 -18.50 40.60
C LYS A 54 22.22 -19.12 40.24
N VAL A 55 22.81 -18.68 39.13
CA VAL A 55 24.22 -18.94 38.81
C VAL A 55 25.00 -17.65 39.05
N ALA A 56 26.01 -17.74 39.92
CA ALA A 56 26.91 -16.65 40.26
C ALA A 56 27.99 -16.46 39.18
N ILE A 57 28.22 -15.21 38.78
CA ILE A 57 29.27 -14.80 37.84
C ILE A 57 30.46 -14.28 38.67
N PRO A 58 31.70 -14.77 38.47
CA PRO A 58 32.88 -14.20 39.12
C PRO A 58 33.45 -13.00 38.36
N GLU A 59 33.88 -11.99 39.12
CA GLU A 59 34.49 -10.73 38.66
C GLU A 59 35.80 -10.92 37.88
N PRO A 60 36.09 -10.10 36.84
CA PRO A 60 37.40 -10.05 36.23
C PRO A 60 38.32 -9.04 36.93
N LYS A 61 39.53 -9.52 37.25
CA LYS A 61 40.65 -8.79 37.84
C LYS A 61 41.16 -7.69 36.92
N THR A 62 41.42 -6.54 37.53
CA THR A 62 42.05 -5.35 36.93
C THR A 62 43.55 -5.57 36.71
N ASN A 63 44.03 -5.39 35.48
CA ASN A 63 45.43 -5.18 35.18
C ASN A 63 45.55 -3.94 34.27
N SER A 64 46.16 -2.89 34.82
CA SER A 64 46.67 -1.75 34.03
C SER A 64 47.94 -2.15 33.28
N PRO A 65 48.15 -1.57 32.08
CA PRO A 65 49.49 -1.06 31.79
C PRO A 65 49.49 0.36 31.18
N ALA A 66 50.40 1.15 31.74
CA ALA A 66 51.27 2.16 31.13
C ALA A 66 50.79 2.97 29.92
N THR A 67 50.75 4.28 30.16
CA THR A 67 50.65 5.38 29.20
C THR A 67 51.73 5.32 28.12
N GLN A 68 51.32 5.23 26.85
CA GLN A 68 52.12 5.68 25.72
C GLN A 68 51.31 6.64 24.86
N ARG A 69 51.90 7.82 24.66
CA ARG A 69 51.36 8.95 23.93
C ARG A 69 51.74 8.77 22.46
N SER A 70 50.78 8.34 21.63
CA SER A 70 50.94 8.33 20.17
C SER A 70 49.93 9.29 19.55
N ALA A 71 50.45 10.19 18.72
CA ALA A 71 49.69 11.17 17.97
C ALA A 71 48.73 10.48 17.01
N ILE A 72 47.43 10.73 17.14
CA ILE A 72 46.40 10.28 16.21
C ILE A 72 46.34 11.30 15.08
N THR A 73 46.95 10.97 13.94
CA THR A 73 46.66 11.62 12.67
C THR A 73 45.29 11.10 12.21
N THR A 74 44.27 11.95 12.23
CA THR A 74 42.94 11.66 11.71
C THR A 74 42.96 11.59 10.18
N SER A 75 43.26 10.42 9.64
CA SER A 75 42.97 10.11 8.24
C SER A 75 41.47 9.88 8.09
N SER A 76 40.75 10.94 7.73
CA SER A 76 39.39 10.86 7.20
C SER A 76 39.44 10.17 5.85
N THR A 77 39.31 8.84 5.84
CA THR A 77 38.87 8.13 4.65
C THR A 77 37.36 8.27 4.59
N ALA A 78 36.90 9.24 3.80
CA ALA A 78 35.54 9.24 3.29
C ALA A 78 35.32 7.89 2.59
N GLN A 79 34.55 7.01 3.24
CA GLN A 79 34.14 5.75 2.66
C GLN A 79 33.23 6.10 1.49
N ALA A 80 33.78 6.00 0.28
CA ALA A 80 33.02 6.16 -0.95
C ALA A 80 31.84 5.19 -0.90
N ALA A 81 30.63 5.74 -1.04
CA ALA A 81 29.42 4.95 -1.19
C ALA A 81 29.64 3.95 -2.32
N SER A 82 29.50 2.65 -2.00
CA SER A 82 29.50 1.61 -3.03
C SER A 82 28.43 1.93 -4.07
N PRO A 83 28.70 1.73 -5.37
CA PRO A 83 27.70 1.92 -6.41
C PRO A 83 26.51 0.99 -6.12
N ARG A 84 25.31 1.57 -6.05
CA ARG A 84 24.03 0.86 -5.97
C ARG A 84 23.99 -0.12 -7.14
N SER A 85 23.77 -1.41 -6.89
CA SER A 85 23.61 -2.39 -7.97
C SER A 85 22.46 -1.92 -8.86
N GLU A 86 22.76 -1.65 -10.14
CA GLU A 86 21.71 -1.54 -11.16
C GLU A 86 20.90 -2.84 -11.12
N GLY A 87 19.62 -2.76 -10.70
CA GLY A 87 18.68 -3.87 -10.75
C GLY A 87 18.09 -4.38 -9.43
N ALA A 88 18.50 -3.86 -8.25
CA ALA A 88 17.82 -4.24 -7.00
C ALA A 88 16.54 -3.41 -6.78
N PRO A 89 15.41 -4.03 -6.36
CA PRO A 89 14.21 -3.29 -5.97
C PRO A 89 14.50 -2.22 -4.90
N TRP A 90 13.76 -1.12 -4.95
CA TRP A 90 13.87 -0.05 -3.96
C TRP A 90 13.39 -0.50 -2.58
N GLN A 91 14.29 -0.57 -1.59
CA GLN A 91 13.91 -0.77 -0.19
C GLN A 91 13.62 0.58 0.48
N PRO A 92 12.36 0.90 0.83
CA PRO A 92 12.05 2.07 1.66
C PRO A 92 12.60 1.87 3.09
N ALA A 93 12.94 2.96 3.75
CA ALA A 93 13.41 2.93 5.13
C ALA A 93 12.22 2.88 6.09
N ALA A 94 12.37 2.18 7.22
CA ALA A 94 11.41 2.29 8.32
C ALA A 94 11.26 3.77 8.75
N GLY A 95 10.02 4.22 8.97
CA GLY A 95 9.70 5.60 9.32
C GLY A 95 9.67 6.59 8.15
N SER A 96 9.79 6.16 6.88
CA SER A 96 9.57 7.03 5.73
C SER A 96 8.20 7.70 5.80
N THR A 97 8.14 9.01 5.62
CA THR A 97 6.85 9.74 5.57
C THR A 97 6.13 9.40 4.27
N TRP A 98 4.80 9.35 4.31
CA TRP A 98 4.03 8.94 3.16
C TRP A 98 2.68 9.65 3.07
N GLN A 99 2.11 9.61 1.87
CA GLN A 99 0.74 9.96 1.56
C GLN A 99 0.16 8.86 0.68
N ILE A 100 -1.13 8.59 0.84
CA ILE A 100 -1.93 7.73 -0.02
C ILE A 100 -3.13 8.51 -0.54
N GLU A 101 -3.32 8.52 -1.85
CA GLU A 101 -4.47 9.16 -2.52
C GLU A 101 -4.95 8.27 -3.67
N LEU A 102 -6.04 7.54 -3.43
CA LEU A 102 -6.60 6.55 -4.36
C LEU A 102 -7.88 7.03 -5.04
N SER A 103 -8.43 8.18 -4.63
CA SER A 103 -9.63 8.75 -5.23
C SER A 103 -9.40 10.15 -5.80
N GLY A 104 -10.06 10.39 -6.94
CA GLY A 104 -9.91 11.63 -7.69
C GLY A 104 -8.66 11.64 -8.58
N ILE A 105 -8.48 12.75 -9.30
CA ILE A 105 -7.28 12.97 -10.10
C ILE A 105 -6.29 13.74 -9.25
N VAL A 106 -5.20 13.08 -8.86
CA VAL A 106 -4.15 13.68 -8.03
C VAL A 106 -3.44 14.78 -8.81
N THR A 107 -3.72 16.02 -8.41
CA THR A 107 -3.16 17.24 -9.01
C THR A 107 -2.42 18.11 -7.98
N ASP A 108 -2.69 17.91 -6.69
CA ASP A 108 -2.01 18.59 -5.60
C ASP A 108 -0.97 17.64 -4.97
N THR A 109 0.31 17.96 -5.15
CA THR A 109 1.43 17.22 -4.56
C THR A 109 2.20 18.07 -3.54
N THR A 110 1.55 19.07 -2.95
CA THR A 110 2.18 20.02 -2.02
C THR A 110 2.45 19.44 -0.64
N TYR A 111 1.75 18.36 -0.25
CA TYR A 111 2.02 17.66 1.00
C TYR A 111 3.45 17.09 1.03
N VAL A 112 4.18 17.32 2.12
CA VAL A 112 5.58 16.91 2.22
C VAL A 112 5.64 15.47 2.73
N ALA A 113 5.67 14.53 1.79
CA ALA A 113 5.93 13.11 2.03
C ALA A 113 7.16 12.64 1.25
N ASP A 114 7.85 11.60 1.71
CA ASP A 114 8.92 10.93 0.96
C ASP A 114 8.35 9.97 -0.09
N VAL A 115 7.21 9.35 0.24
CA VAL A 115 6.54 8.30 -0.54
C VAL A 115 5.10 8.71 -0.85
N TRP A 116 4.64 8.45 -2.06
CA TRP A 116 3.27 8.67 -2.51
C TRP A 116 2.70 7.37 -3.04
N ASP A 117 1.60 6.90 -2.47
CA ASP A 117 0.85 5.73 -2.94
C ASP A 117 -0.40 6.18 -3.69
N LEU A 118 -0.46 5.85 -4.98
CA LEU A 118 -1.39 6.44 -5.95
C LEU A 118 -2.03 5.35 -6.79
N ASP A 119 -3.30 5.55 -7.16
CA ASP A 119 -4.00 4.62 -8.04
C ASP A 119 -3.28 4.47 -9.39
N LEU A 120 -2.90 3.24 -9.73
CA LEU A 120 -2.13 2.91 -10.94
C LEU A 120 -2.79 3.41 -12.23
N PHE A 121 -4.11 3.33 -12.33
CA PHE A 121 -4.84 3.66 -13.54
C PHE A 121 -5.12 5.16 -13.63
N ASP A 122 -5.52 5.76 -12.52
CA ASP A 122 -6.07 7.11 -12.49
C ASP A 122 -5.00 8.20 -12.36
N VAL A 123 -3.84 7.90 -11.78
CA VAL A 123 -2.77 8.89 -11.61
C VAL A 123 -2.24 9.35 -12.98
N PRO A 124 -2.21 10.67 -13.29
CA PRO A 124 -1.59 11.17 -14.50
C PRO A 124 -0.08 10.93 -14.52
N GLN A 125 0.50 10.61 -15.69
CA GLN A 125 1.95 10.46 -15.82
C GLN A 125 2.70 11.72 -15.38
N THR A 126 2.15 12.90 -15.68
CA THR A 126 2.72 14.19 -15.27
C THR A 126 2.83 14.35 -13.75
N THR A 127 1.95 13.72 -12.99
CA THR A 127 1.99 13.73 -11.52
C THR A 127 3.14 12.86 -11.01
N ILE A 128 3.30 11.65 -11.57
CA ILE A 128 4.44 10.76 -11.26
C ILE A 128 5.77 11.46 -11.59
N ASP A 129 5.88 12.03 -12.79
CA ASP A 129 7.10 12.72 -13.24
C ASP A 129 7.45 13.91 -12.33
N ALA A 130 6.44 14.67 -11.88
CA ALA A 130 6.62 15.79 -10.96
C ALA A 130 7.09 15.33 -9.57
N LEU A 131 6.54 14.23 -9.06
CA LEU A 131 6.96 13.64 -7.79
C LEU A 131 8.42 13.15 -7.86
N HIS A 132 8.81 12.46 -8.93
CA HIS A 132 10.21 12.05 -9.14
C HIS A 132 11.14 13.24 -9.29
N ALA A 133 10.75 14.29 -10.02
CA ALA A 133 11.51 15.52 -10.14
C ALA A 133 11.73 16.23 -8.78
N ALA A 134 10.78 16.07 -7.86
CA ALA A 134 10.88 16.51 -6.47
C ALA A 134 11.62 15.51 -5.55
N GLY A 135 12.20 14.44 -6.10
CA GLY A 135 12.97 13.43 -5.36
C GLY A 135 12.12 12.47 -4.54
N LYS A 136 10.80 12.38 -4.81
CA LYS A 136 9.87 11.51 -4.10
C LYS A 136 9.85 10.12 -4.71
N LYS A 137 9.25 9.17 -3.99
CA LYS A 137 9.01 7.80 -4.45
C LYS A 137 7.54 7.56 -4.68
N VAL A 138 7.21 6.78 -5.70
CA VAL A 138 5.82 6.49 -6.08
C VAL A 138 5.54 5.00 -5.98
N ILE A 139 4.58 4.65 -5.15
CA ILE A 139 3.93 3.33 -5.09
C ILE A 139 2.67 3.43 -5.94
N CYS A 140 2.42 2.41 -6.76
CA CYS A 140 1.23 2.34 -7.59
C CYS A 140 0.29 1.24 -7.09
N TYR A 141 -0.83 1.67 -6.53
CA TYR A 141 -1.92 0.83 -6.04
C TYR A 141 -2.68 0.17 -7.20
N PHE A 142 -3.05 -1.10 -7.04
CA PHE A 142 -4.12 -1.74 -7.80
C PHE A 142 -4.73 -2.90 -7.01
N SER A 143 -6.01 -3.20 -7.21
CA SER A 143 -6.56 -4.43 -6.62
C SER A 143 -6.02 -5.66 -7.35
N ALA A 144 -5.39 -6.58 -6.62
CA ALA A 144 -4.89 -7.84 -7.18
C ALA A 144 -5.85 -9.02 -6.93
N GLY A 145 -6.57 -8.98 -5.81
CA GLY A 145 -7.52 -10.02 -5.42
C GLY A 145 -8.99 -9.71 -5.71
N SER A 146 -9.32 -8.52 -6.24
CA SER A 146 -10.67 -8.17 -6.70
C SER A 146 -10.70 -7.70 -8.15
N PHE A 147 -11.81 -8.01 -8.83
CA PHE A 147 -12.23 -7.42 -10.09
C PHE A 147 -13.00 -6.14 -9.80
N GLU A 148 -12.71 -5.07 -10.55
CA GLU A 148 -13.34 -3.75 -10.44
C GLU A 148 -13.95 -3.40 -11.81
N ASP A 149 -15.29 -3.25 -11.90
CA ASP A 149 -16.00 -3.15 -13.20
C ASP A 149 -15.72 -1.87 -14.00
N TRP A 150 -15.11 -0.87 -13.35
CA TRP A 150 -14.76 0.42 -13.95
C TRP A 150 -13.34 0.46 -14.52
N ARG A 151 -12.51 -0.57 -14.28
CA ARG A 151 -11.13 -0.58 -14.79
C ARG A 151 -11.12 -0.76 -16.31
N SER A 152 -10.15 -0.13 -16.96
CA SER A 152 -10.02 -0.17 -18.43
C SER A 152 -9.72 -1.58 -18.96
N ASP A 153 -9.18 -2.47 -18.12
CA ASP A 153 -8.90 -3.88 -18.40
C ASP A 153 -10.00 -4.83 -17.89
N ALA A 154 -11.15 -4.31 -17.44
CA ALA A 154 -12.24 -5.14 -16.90
C ALA A 154 -12.76 -6.19 -17.90
N ALA A 155 -12.70 -5.89 -19.20
CA ALA A 155 -13.12 -6.81 -20.26
C ALA A 155 -12.16 -8.01 -20.48
N ASP A 156 -10.96 -7.98 -19.91
CA ASP A 156 -9.98 -9.06 -20.04
C ASP A 156 -10.26 -10.21 -19.05
N PHE A 157 -11.05 -9.96 -18.01
CA PHE A 157 -11.47 -10.97 -17.04
C PHE A 157 -12.58 -11.87 -17.60
N GLN A 158 -12.46 -13.16 -17.36
CA GLN A 158 -13.48 -14.14 -17.68
C GLN A 158 -14.45 -14.28 -16.50
N GLU A 159 -15.67 -14.76 -16.77
CA GLU A 159 -16.63 -15.03 -15.69
C GLU A 159 -16.09 -16.09 -14.72
N THR A 160 -15.31 -17.05 -15.23
CA THR A 160 -14.66 -18.09 -14.41
C THR A 160 -13.53 -17.58 -13.53
N ASP A 161 -13.07 -16.34 -13.73
CA ASP A 161 -12.08 -15.70 -12.86
C ASP A 161 -12.73 -15.07 -11.62
N LYS A 162 -14.05 -14.89 -11.61
CA LYS A 162 -14.77 -14.14 -10.58
C LYS A 162 -15.44 -15.08 -9.59
N GLY A 163 -15.38 -14.70 -8.32
CA GLY A 163 -16.10 -15.29 -7.21
C GLY A 163 -17.33 -14.46 -6.84
N LEU A 164 -17.58 -14.34 -5.53
CA LEU A 164 -18.68 -13.57 -5.00
C LEU A 164 -18.43 -12.06 -5.12
N ALA A 165 -19.50 -11.30 -5.30
CA ALA A 165 -19.48 -9.85 -5.15
C ALA A 165 -19.01 -9.50 -3.74
N MET A 166 -18.16 -8.48 -3.62
CA MET A 166 -17.63 -8.03 -2.34
C MET A 166 -18.69 -7.26 -1.55
N GLU A 167 -18.91 -7.65 -0.30
CA GLU A 167 -19.85 -6.95 0.58
C GLU A 167 -19.32 -5.55 0.87
N GLY A 168 -20.17 -4.54 0.67
CA GLY A 168 -19.80 -3.14 0.86
C GLY A 168 -19.10 -2.49 -0.34
N TRP A 169 -18.73 -3.24 -1.38
CA TRP A 169 -17.99 -2.69 -2.53
C TRP A 169 -18.74 -2.94 -3.84
N ALA A 170 -19.64 -2.00 -4.18
CA ALA A 170 -20.46 -2.12 -5.38
C ALA A 170 -19.60 -2.02 -6.66
N GLY A 171 -19.72 -3.02 -7.54
CA GLY A 171 -18.88 -3.10 -8.73
C GLY A 171 -17.60 -3.91 -8.51
N GLU A 172 -17.43 -4.53 -7.32
CA GLU A 172 -16.30 -5.39 -7.01
C GLU A 172 -16.68 -6.85 -6.74
N TRP A 173 -15.80 -7.75 -7.20
CA TRP A 173 -15.92 -9.21 -7.01
C TRP A 173 -14.58 -9.79 -6.62
N TRP A 174 -14.58 -10.75 -5.70
CA TRP A 174 -13.38 -11.55 -5.43
C TRP A 174 -12.89 -12.27 -6.68
N LEU A 175 -11.59 -12.43 -6.82
CA LEU A 175 -10.97 -13.17 -7.93
C LEU A 175 -10.50 -14.56 -7.49
N ASP A 176 -10.60 -15.55 -8.39
CA ASP A 176 -9.84 -16.79 -8.26
C ASP A 176 -8.38 -16.53 -8.69
N THR A 177 -7.53 -16.22 -7.72
CA THR A 177 -6.12 -15.86 -7.93
C THR A 177 -5.25 -17.02 -8.42
N ARG A 178 -5.80 -18.23 -8.53
CA ARG A 178 -5.13 -19.41 -9.08
C ARG A 178 -5.19 -19.47 -10.60
N THR A 179 -6.14 -18.75 -11.23
CA THR A 179 -6.32 -18.86 -12.68
C THR A 179 -5.15 -18.20 -13.41
N ALA A 180 -4.77 -18.80 -14.55
CA ALA A 180 -3.74 -18.25 -15.41
C ALA A 180 -4.14 -16.87 -15.98
N ASN A 181 -5.45 -16.63 -16.19
CA ASN A 181 -5.94 -15.37 -16.73
C ASN A 181 -5.77 -14.23 -15.72
N VAL A 182 -6.21 -14.40 -14.46
CA VAL A 182 -6.00 -13.42 -13.39
C VAL A 182 -4.52 -13.10 -13.23
N ARG A 183 -3.67 -14.13 -13.18
CA ARG A 183 -2.21 -13.94 -13.07
C ARG A 183 -1.64 -13.16 -14.25
N SER A 184 -2.07 -13.45 -15.48
CA SER A 184 -1.64 -12.71 -16.66
C SER A 184 -2.08 -11.25 -16.62
N ILE A 185 -3.29 -10.95 -16.15
CA ILE A 185 -3.79 -9.58 -15.99
C ILE A 185 -2.96 -8.83 -14.95
N MET A 186 -2.66 -9.45 -13.80
CA MET A 186 -1.81 -8.83 -12.79
C MET A 186 -0.38 -8.58 -13.27
N ALA A 187 0.19 -9.49 -14.07
CA ALA A 187 1.48 -9.23 -14.71
C ALA A 187 1.41 -8.02 -15.66
N SER A 188 0.32 -7.85 -16.41
CA SER A 188 0.10 -6.67 -17.24
C SER A 188 -0.05 -5.39 -16.41
N ARG A 189 -0.73 -5.42 -15.25
CA ARG A 189 -0.82 -4.29 -14.33
C ARG A 189 0.55 -3.92 -13.74
N ILE A 190 1.36 -4.89 -13.35
CA ILE A 190 2.74 -4.68 -12.89
C ILE A 190 3.60 -4.09 -14.03
N ALA A 191 3.46 -4.58 -15.26
CA ALA A 191 4.15 -4.00 -16.41
C ALA A 191 3.69 -2.57 -16.71
N LEU A 192 2.40 -2.26 -16.51
CA LEU A 192 1.89 -0.90 -16.59
C LEU A 192 2.55 -0.02 -15.52
N ALA A 193 2.62 -0.45 -14.26
CA ALA A 193 3.30 0.27 -13.18
C ALA A 193 4.75 0.57 -13.55
N LYS A 194 5.47 -0.42 -14.12
CA LYS A 194 6.83 -0.21 -14.60
C LYS A 194 6.90 0.83 -15.72
N SER A 195 6.00 0.76 -16.70
CA SER A 195 6.00 1.70 -17.83
C SER A 195 5.64 3.14 -17.43
N LYS A 196 4.86 3.30 -16.35
CA LYS A 196 4.57 4.59 -15.71
C LYS A 196 5.68 5.10 -14.79
N ASN A 197 6.79 4.36 -14.68
CA ASN A 197 7.94 4.65 -13.83
C ASN A 197 7.66 4.55 -12.32
N CYS A 198 6.64 3.81 -11.88
CA CYS A 198 6.43 3.55 -10.45
C CYS A 198 7.70 2.92 -9.83
N ASP A 199 7.96 3.20 -8.54
CA ASP A 199 9.07 2.61 -7.79
C ASP A 199 8.65 1.28 -7.13
N ALA A 200 7.36 1.13 -6.81
CA ALA A 200 6.78 -0.07 -6.23
C ALA A 200 5.31 -0.24 -6.61
N VAL A 201 4.74 -1.37 -6.21
CA VAL A 201 3.29 -1.65 -6.29
C VAL A 201 2.70 -1.97 -4.92
N ASP A 202 1.44 -1.56 -4.72
CA ASP A 202 0.59 -1.94 -3.57
C ASP A 202 -0.61 -2.77 -4.10
N PRO A 203 -0.49 -4.12 -4.12
CA PRO A 203 -1.55 -4.99 -4.61
C PRO A 203 -2.58 -5.29 -3.49
N ASP A 204 -3.80 -4.81 -3.65
CA ASP A 204 -4.87 -4.95 -2.64
C ASP A 204 -5.62 -6.29 -2.74
N ASN A 205 -6.42 -6.57 -1.71
CA ASN A 205 -7.37 -7.70 -1.63
C ASN A 205 -6.72 -9.08 -1.70
N VAL A 206 -5.43 -9.18 -1.35
CA VAL A 206 -4.65 -10.43 -1.31
C VAL A 206 -5.03 -11.36 -0.15
N ASP A 207 -5.99 -10.94 0.68
CA ASP A 207 -6.58 -11.65 1.82
C ASP A 207 -7.96 -12.27 1.51
N GLY A 208 -8.30 -12.46 0.23
CA GLY A 208 -9.57 -13.07 -0.17
C GLY A 208 -9.84 -14.46 0.46
N PHE A 209 -8.80 -15.19 0.86
CA PHE A 209 -8.94 -16.47 1.59
C PHE A 209 -9.60 -16.32 2.97
N GLY A 210 -9.46 -15.16 3.62
CA GLY A 210 -10.10 -14.85 4.91
C GLY A 210 -11.55 -14.38 4.78
N ASN A 211 -12.07 -14.30 3.56
CA ASN A 211 -13.37 -13.72 3.23
C ASN A 211 -14.31 -14.73 2.56
N ALA A 212 -15.59 -14.40 2.48
CA ALA A 212 -16.58 -15.14 1.69
C ALA A 212 -16.35 -14.94 0.18
N ASN A 213 -15.26 -15.49 -0.36
CA ASN A 213 -14.80 -15.25 -1.73
C ASN A 213 -15.58 -16.01 -2.81
N GLY A 214 -16.25 -17.11 -2.49
CA GLY A 214 -17.05 -17.88 -3.45
C GLY A 214 -16.30 -18.85 -4.35
N VAL A 215 -14.96 -18.87 -4.29
CA VAL A 215 -14.09 -19.71 -5.14
C VAL A 215 -13.21 -20.66 -4.32
N GLY A 216 -13.34 -20.60 -2.99
CA GLY A 216 -12.67 -21.49 -2.05
C GLY A 216 -11.17 -21.22 -1.94
N LEU A 217 -10.75 -19.95 -1.98
CA LEU A 217 -9.35 -19.58 -1.72
C LEU A 217 -8.93 -19.97 -0.30
N THR A 218 -7.69 -20.44 -0.18
CA THR A 218 -7.04 -20.81 1.08
C THR A 218 -5.84 -19.90 1.36
N GLU A 219 -5.33 -19.91 2.59
CA GLU A 219 -4.09 -19.21 2.94
C GLU A 219 -2.92 -19.61 2.03
N ALA A 220 -2.82 -20.90 1.67
CA ALA A 220 -1.80 -21.40 0.77
C ALA A 220 -1.92 -20.78 -0.65
N ASP A 221 -3.14 -20.56 -1.13
CA ASP A 221 -3.37 -19.85 -2.39
C ASP A 221 -2.95 -18.37 -2.29
N GLY A 222 -3.19 -17.73 -1.14
CA GLY A 222 -2.73 -16.37 -0.85
C GLY A 222 -1.20 -16.25 -0.85
N VAL A 223 -0.50 -17.18 -0.19
CA VAL A 223 0.98 -17.22 -0.19
C VAL A 223 1.53 -17.45 -1.60
N ASP A 224 0.96 -18.40 -2.36
CA ASP A 224 1.41 -18.68 -3.73
C ASP A 224 1.19 -17.46 -4.65
N PHE A 225 0.04 -16.79 -4.53
CA PHE A 225 -0.27 -15.62 -5.33
C PHE A 225 0.63 -14.42 -5.00
N LEU A 226 0.87 -14.14 -3.72
CA LEU A 226 1.80 -13.07 -3.31
C LEU A 226 3.23 -13.34 -3.75
N ASN A 227 3.69 -14.60 -3.68
CA ASN A 227 4.99 -14.99 -4.22
C ASN A 227 5.07 -14.73 -5.73
N TYR A 228 4.02 -15.07 -6.48
CA TYR A 228 3.92 -14.77 -7.90
C TYR A 228 3.97 -13.26 -8.20
N LEU A 229 3.20 -12.45 -7.47
CA LEU A 229 3.20 -10.99 -7.64
C LEU A 229 4.59 -10.39 -7.32
N ALA A 230 5.23 -10.85 -6.24
CA ALA A 230 6.54 -10.37 -5.85
C ALA A 230 7.61 -10.72 -6.87
N ASP A 231 7.67 -11.97 -7.33
CA ASP A 231 8.62 -12.40 -8.36
C ASP A 231 8.41 -11.61 -9.67
N THR A 232 7.15 -11.35 -10.03
CA THR A 232 6.79 -10.56 -11.22
C THR A 232 7.21 -9.10 -11.08
N ALA A 233 6.96 -8.47 -9.93
CA ALA A 233 7.38 -7.09 -9.65
C ALA A 233 8.91 -6.96 -9.64
N HIS A 234 9.60 -7.86 -8.95
CA HIS A 234 11.07 -7.87 -8.87
C HIS A 234 11.71 -8.07 -10.24
N ALA A 235 11.13 -8.92 -11.11
CA ALA A 235 11.60 -9.10 -12.48
C ALA A 235 11.51 -7.82 -13.33
N GLN A 236 10.61 -6.89 -12.97
CA GLN A 236 10.48 -5.55 -13.58
C GLN A 236 11.33 -4.49 -12.86
N GLY A 237 12.06 -4.86 -11.81
CA GLY A 237 12.82 -3.95 -10.94
C GLY A 237 11.93 -3.06 -10.07
N LEU A 238 10.69 -3.48 -9.82
CA LEU A 238 9.76 -2.82 -8.90
C LEU A 238 9.85 -3.47 -7.54
N SER A 239 9.60 -2.69 -6.49
CA SER A 239 9.31 -3.22 -5.16
C SER A 239 7.83 -3.57 -5.01
N ILE A 240 7.48 -4.30 -3.95
CA ILE A 240 6.12 -4.72 -3.64
C ILE A 240 5.86 -4.67 -2.12
N GLY A 241 4.63 -4.32 -1.76
CA GLY A 241 4.13 -4.38 -0.38
C GLY A 241 3.21 -5.56 -0.13
N LEU A 242 3.05 -5.92 1.15
CA LEU A 242 1.93 -6.74 1.63
C LEU A 242 0.84 -5.82 2.18
N LYS A 243 -0.38 -5.94 1.67
CA LYS A 243 -1.55 -5.20 2.15
C LYS A 243 -2.35 -6.06 3.13
N ASN A 244 -2.54 -5.56 4.37
CA ASN A 244 -3.27 -6.24 5.46
C ASN A 244 -2.78 -7.69 5.65
N ALA A 245 -3.61 -8.70 5.32
CA ALA A 245 -3.23 -10.11 5.18
C ALA A 245 -2.27 -10.65 6.27
N ALA A 246 -2.55 -10.35 7.54
CA ALA A 246 -1.66 -10.62 8.68
C ALA A 246 -1.22 -12.10 8.77
N ALA A 247 -2.12 -13.03 8.45
CA ALA A 247 -1.84 -14.48 8.43
C ALA A 247 -0.70 -14.87 7.48
N LEU A 248 -0.38 -14.03 6.48
CA LEU A 248 0.64 -14.34 5.48
C LEU A 248 2.01 -13.73 5.79
N VAL A 249 2.11 -12.84 6.78
CA VAL A 249 3.33 -12.06 7.10
C VAL A 249 4.56 -12.95 7.17
N ASP A 250 4.55 -13.99 8.01
CA ASP A 250 5.71 -14.87 8.21
C ASP A 250 6.11 -15.66 6.95
N SER A 251 5.16 -15.89 6.03
CA SER A 251 5.37 -16.68 4.82
C SER A 251 5.89 -15.88 3.63
N VAL A 252 5.77 -14.54 3.67
CA VAL A 252 6.11 -13.67 2.52
C VAL A 252 7.06 -12.53 2.88
N LEU A 253 7.32 -12.31 4.17
CA LEU A 253 8.10 -11.16 4.69
C LEU A 253 9.39 -10.94 3.91
N ASP A 254 10.12 -11.99 3.58
CA ASP A 254 11.40 -12.00 2.88
C ASP A 254 11.32 -11.47 1.44
N LYS A 255 10.17 -11.58 0.77
CA LYS A 255 9.96 -11.00 -0.58
C LYS A 255 9.35 -9.60 -0.57
N MET A 256 8.76 -9.16 0.53
CA MET A 256 8.12 -7.84 0.61
C MET A 256 9.11 -6.74 0.98
N GLN A 257 8.92 -5.52 0.47
CA GLN A 257 9.76 -4.37 0.80
C GLN A 257 9.14 -3.49 1.89
N PHE A 258 7.81 -3.53 2.02
CA PHE A 258 7.04 -2.80 3.02
C PHE A 258 5.73 -3.53 3.31
N HIS A 259 5.01 -3.05 4.30
CA HIS A 259 3.63 -3.44 4.57
C HIS A 259 2.73 -2.21 4.47
N VAL A 260 1.52 -2.37 3.96
CA VAL A 260 0.44 -1.39 4.05
C VAL A 260 -0.64 -1.96 4.95
N ASN A 261 -0.90 -1.32 6.08
CA ASN A 261 -1.93 -1.74 7.01
C ASN A 261 -3.02 -0.69 7.14
N GLU A 262 -4.26 -1.16 7.22
CA GLU A 262 -5.42 -0.38 7.61
C GLU A 262 -5.90 -0.85 8.99
N GLN A 263 -6.09 0.12 9.89
CA GLN A 263 -6.88 -0.01 11.12
C GLN A 263 -6.35 -0.99 12.17
N CYS A 264 -5.06 -1.32 12.21
CA CYS A 264 -4.58 -2.26 13.23
C CYS A 264 -4.76 -1.74 14.67
N ILE A 265 -4.89 -0.42 14.89
CA ILE A 265 -5.18 0.10 16.23
C ILE A 265 -6.65 -0.12 16.57
N GLU A 266 -7.55 0.08 15.61
CA GLU A 266 -8.99 -0.18 15.80
C GLU A 266 -9.26 -1.63 16.21
N TYR A 267 -8.53 -2.56 15.60
CA TYR A 267 -8.74 -4.00 15.79
C TYR A 267 -7.77 -4.66 16.78
N ASP A 268 -6.85 -3.91 17.40
CA ASP A 268 -5.80 -4.43 18.30
C ASP A 268 -4.90 -5.49 17.62
N GLU A 269 -4.54 -5.24 16.36
CA GLU A 269 -3.79 -6.18 15.50
C GLU A 269 -2.37 -5.70 15.19
N CYS A 270 -1.94 -4.52 15.67
CA CYS A 270 -0.65 -3.94 15.24
C CYS A 270 0.56 -4.83 15.55
N GLY A 271 0.47 -5.65 16.60
CA GLY A 271 1.49 -6.63 16.95
C GLY A 271 1.84 -7.59 15.80
N LEU A 272 0.86 -7.92 14.96
CA LEU A 272 1.00 -8.85 13.83
C LEU A 272 1.92 -8.32 12.73
N PHE A 273 2.11 -6.99 12.64
CA PHE A 273 2.92 -6.35 11.59
C PHE A 273 4.31 -5.92 12.09
N THR A 274 4.60 -6.08 13.37
CA THR A 274 5.94 -5.84 13.94
C THR A 274 7.08 -6.63 13.30
N PRO A 275 6.88 -7.82 12.69
CA PRO A 275 7.95 -8.49 11.92
C PRO A 275 8.55 -7.63 10.81
N PHE A 276 7.76 -6.75 10.16
CA PHE A 276 8.28 -5.81 9.17
C PHE A 276 9.24 -4.80 9.78
N ILE A 277 8.86 -4.17 10.89
CA ILE A 277 9.72 -3.22 11.61
C ILE A 277 11.01 -3.90 12.10
N ASN A 278 10.90 -5.11 12.65
CA ASN A 278 12.06 -5.89 13.10
C ASN A 278 13.01 -6.26 11.94
N ALA A 279 12.48 -6.42 10.73
CA ALA A 279 13.25 -6.63 9.50
C ALA A 279 13.76 -5.32 8.88
N GLY A 280 13.53 -4.15 9.50
CA GLY A 280 13.93 -2.84 8.99
C GLY A 280 13.08 -2.33 7.83
N LYS A 281 11.88 -2.88 7.63
CA LYS A 281 10.93 -2.54 6.58
C LYS A 281 9.81 -1.67 7.16
N PRO A 282 9.36 -0.60 6.46
CA PRO A 282 8.29 0.23 6.98
C PRO A 282 6.95 -0.51 6.95
N VAL A 283 6.11 -0.16 7.93
CA VAL A 283 4.67 -0.36 7.87
C VAL A 283 4.05 1.00 7.58
N PHE A 284 3.51 1.17 6.38
CA PHE A 284 2.71 2.31 5.98
C PHE A 284 1.28 2.09 6.53
N HIS A 285 0.94 2.85 7.56
CA HIS A 285 -0.21 2.56 8.41
C HIS A 285 -1.29 3.63 8.29
N ILE A 286 -2.54 3.20 8.06
CA ILE A 286 -3.71 4.05 7.88
C ILE A 286 -4.70 3.81 9.00
N GLU A 287 -5.19 4.88 9.63
CA GLU A 287 -6.36 4.83 10.50
C GLU A 287 -7.47 5.73 9.94
N TYR A 288 -8.72 5.28 10.10
CA TYR A 288 -9.93 5.97 9.62
C TYR A 288 -10.78 6.47 10.79
N PRO A 289 -10.32 7.47 11.56
CA PRO A 289 -11.15 8.05 12.61
C PRO A 289 -12.38 8.73 12.01
N GLU A 290 -13.49 8.73 12.74
CA GLU A 290 -14.66 9.51 12.35
C GLU A 290 -14.28 11.00 12.20
N VAL A 291 -14.44 11.51 10.98
CA VAL A 291 -14.22 12.91 10.67
C VAL A 291 -15.46 13.50 10.03
N VAL A 292 -15.86 14.69 10.49
CA VAL A 292 -16.87 15.48 9.77
C VAL A 292 -16.25 15.89 8.43
N ALA A 293 -16.98 15.76 7.32
CA ALA A 293 -16.44 15.95 5.97
C ALA A 293 -15.67 17.28 5.74
N SER A 294 -16.02 18.33 6.48
CA SER A 294 -15.39 19.66 6.44
C SER A 294 -14.33 19.91 7.52
N ALA A 295 -14.04 18.93 8.38
CA ALA A 295 -13.09 19.09 9.47
C ALA A 295 -11.66 19.21 8.91
N PRO A 296 -10.90 20.25 9.34
CA PRO A 296 -9.52 20.41 8.90
C PRO A 296 -8.55 19.41 9.55
N ALA A 297 -8.97 18.76 10.65
CA ALA A 297 -8.18 17.83 11.44
C ALA A 297 -9.10 16.90 12.24
N VAL A 298 -8.53 15.80 12.72
CA VAL A 298 -9.15 14.88 13.68
C VAL A 298 -9.20 15.54 15.06
N ASP A 299 -10.19 15.19 15.88
CA ASP A 299 -10.22 15.61 17.28
C ASP A 299 -8.90 15.25 17.99
N ALA A 300 -8.40 16.16 18.83
CA ALA A 300 -7.07 16.03 19.42
C ALA A 300 -6.90 14.78 20.30
N GLU A 301 -7.97 14.37 21.00
CA GLU A 301 -7.94 13.17 21.84
C GLU A 301 -7.91 11.92 20.97
N VAL A 302 -8.79 11.85 19.96
CA VAL A 302 -8.81 10.74 18.99
C VAL A 302 -7.47 10.64 18.26
N LYS A 303 -6.92 11.77 17.80
CA LYS A 303 -5.61 11.83 17.15
C LYS A 303 -4.51 11.31 18.06
N SER A 304 -4.49 11.72 19.33
CA SER A 304 -3.52 11.19 20.30
C SER A 304 -3.63 9.68 20.43
N GLN A 305 -4.85 9.14 20.58
CA GLN A 305 -5.07 7.69 20.72
C GLN A 305 -4.57 6.90 19.52
N ARG A 306 -4.72 7.42 18.30
CA ARG A 306 -4.23 6.76 17.06
C ARG A 306 -2.73 6.96 16.83
N CYS A 307 -2.19 8.15 17.08
CA CYS A 307 -0.80 8.46 16.77
C CYS A 307 0.20 7.91 17.80
N VAL A 308 -0.22 7.67 19.05
CA VAL A 308 0.66 7.14 20.11
C VAL A 308 0.21 5.80 20.66
N ALA A 309 -0.54 5.02 19.87
CA ALA A 309 -1.00 3.70 20.29
C ALA A 309 0.18 2.79 20.66
N ALA A 310 -0.05 1.94 21.67
CA ALA A 310 0.88 0.86 21.97
C ALA A 310 0.98 -0.07 20.75
N ASN A 311 2.15 -0.68 20.52
CA ASN A 311 2.41 -1.64 19.46
C ASN A 311 2.41 -1.11 18.00
N SER A 312 2.20 0.19 17.76
CA SER A 312 2.43 0.82 16.45
C SER A 312 3.78 1.57 16.35
N SER A 313 4.69 1.32 17.29
CA SER A 313 6.00 1.98 17.33
C SER A 313 6.81 1.70 16.07
N GLY A 314 7.24 2.76 15.38
CA GLY A 314 7.99 2.68 14.12
C GLY A 314 7.11 2.62 12.86
N PHE A 315 5.79 2.57 13.00
CA PHE A 315 4.88 2.63 11.87
C PHE A 315 4.81 4.06 11.34
N SER A 316 4.72 4.21 10.03
CA SER A 316 4.45 5.49 9.38
C SER A 316 2.94 5.70 9.36
N THR A 317 2.38 6.33 10.40
CA THR A 317 0.92 6.44 10.56
C THR A 317 0.36 7.70 9.91
N VAL A 318 -0.71 7.57 9.14
CA VAL A 318 -1.53 8.67 8.62
C VAL A 318 -2.99 8.47 9.00
N LEU A 319 -3.68 9.55 9.35
CA LEU A 319 -5.13 9.53 9.54
C LEU A 319 -5.77 9.97 8.23
N LYS A 320 -6.71 9.16 7.73
CA LYS A 320 -7.36 9.35 6.43
C LYS A 320 -8.88 9.27 6.57
N LYS A 321 -9.57 9.75 5.54
CA LYS A 321 -10.97 9.36 5.29
C LYS A 321 -10.98 8.03 4.53
N GLU A 322 -12.03 7.24 4.70
CA GLU A 322 -12.19 5.95 4.00
C GLU A 322 -12.17 6.09 2.46
N ASN A 323 -12.56 7.24 1.91
CA ASN A 323 -12.50 7.47 0.47
C ASN A 323 -11.08 7.69 -0.06
N LEU A 324 -10.07 7.80 0.82
CA LEU A 324 -8.66 8.01 0.48
C LEU A 324 -8.45 9.16 -0.53
N ASP A 325 -9.16 10.28 -0.33
CA ASP A 325 -8.91 11.53 -1.06
C ASP A 325 -7.62 12.22 -0.53
N ALA A 326 -7.31 13.41 -1.05
CA ALA A 326 -6.12 14.17 -0.66
C ALA A 326 -6.05 14.54 0.83
N TRP A 327 -7.18 14.50 1.57
CA TRP A 327 -7.22 14.85 2.99
C TRP A 327 -6.33 13.91 3.81
N ILE A 328 -5.54 14.48 4.70
CA ILE A 328 -4.62 13.75 5.58
C ILE A 328 -4.45 14.54 6.86
N ASP A 329 -4.42 13.84 7.98
CA ASP A 329 -3.98 14.39 9.25
C ASP A 329 -2.84 13.51 9.81
N ALA A 330 -1.62 13.99 9.71
CA ALA A 330 -0.43 13.20 10.00
C ALA A 330 -0.15 13.07 11.50
N CYS A 331 0.37 11.91 11.88
CA CYS A 331 1.17 11.73 13.08
C CYS A 331 2.62 12.15 12.79
#